data_AF-A0A401IJV6-F1
#
_entry.id   AF-A0A401IJV6-F1
#
_cell.length_a   1.000
_cell.length_b   1.000
_cell.length_c   1.000
_cell.angle_alpha   90.00
_cell.angle_beta   90.00
_cell.angle_gamma   90.00
#
_symmetry.space_group_name_H-M   'P 1'
#
loop_
_entity.id
_entity.type
_entity.pdbx_description
1 polymer ?
#
loop_
_entity_poly.entity_id
_entity_poly.type
_entity_poly.pdbx_seq_one_letter_code
_entity_poly.pdbx_strand_id
1 'polypeptide(L)'
;MTRADLLKNDPDLPQQEWWVQRWLELLDSYRFKKRLERARIYAREGNVLSIEFAGSQVLAKVQGSEVEPYQVSLSLELFTDEDWDYVIKSLSEKAIFSAQLLAGKMPDNIERVFIENGLNVFPFTLSDVNGHCSCPDKANPCKHIGAIYYQLADRFSEDPFIIFQLRGRSKAQILEGLRALRRQQVEQDNKIKVEEAEAKETTIKSYKQSDKIQSEELNLQTFWQYKEPLDSSLVVITPPSNNKTVLDVLGRIPLAYEEAEIVTEYLQQVYQTISQQAMIDALNRDS
;
A
#
# COMPACT_ATOMS: atom_id res chain seq x y z
N MET A 1 -26.00 -21.87 4.10
CA MET A 1 -25.15 -21.41 2.99
C MET A 1 -25.91 -20.33 2.26
N THR A 2 -25.48 -19.09 2.42
CA THR A 2 -26.13 -17.93 1.81
C THR A 2 -25.65 -17.76 0.37
N ARG A 3 -26.37 -17.02 -0.46
CA ARG A 3 -25.95 -16.71 -1.85
C ARG A 3 -24.62 -15.93 -1.91
N ALA A 4 -24.11 -15.44 -0.78
CA ALA A 4 -22.78 -14.87 -0.61
C ALA A 4 -21.68 -15.94 -0.55
N ASP A 5 -21.98 -17.14 -0.05
CA ASP A 5 -21.02 -18.27 0.00
C ASP A 5 -20.78 -18.87 -1.40
N LEU A 6 -21.78 -18.80 -2.29
CA LEU A 6 -21.69 -19.32 -3.66
C LEU A 6 -20.92 -18.40 -4.62
N LEU A 7 -20.77 -17.11 -4.30
CA LEU A 7 -20.00 -16.15 -5.11
C LEU A 7 -18.51 -16.10 -4.74
N LYS A 8 -18.10 -16.72 -3.63
CA LYS A 8 -16.70 -16.76 -3.19
C LYS A 8 -15.86 -17.85 -3.89
N ASN A 9 -16.49 -18.79 -4.60
CA ASN A 9 -15.83 -19.99 -5.14
C ASN A 9 -15.91 -20.10 -6.68
N ASP A 10 -16.16 -19.00 -7.39
CA ASP A 10 -16.17 -18.98 -8.86
C ASP A 10 -14.81 -18.48 -9.39
N PRO A 11 -13.97 -19.35 -10.00
CA PRO A 11 -12.59 -19.01 -10.39
C PRO A 11 -12.49 -18.02 -11.57
N ASP A 12 -13.60 -17.67 -12.22
CA ASP A 12 -13.67 -16.76 -13.37
C ASP A 12 -14.26 -15.38 -13.03
N LEU A 13 -14.63 -15.13 -11.77
CA LEU A 13 -15.02 -13.79 -11.32
C LEU A 13 -13.75 -12.98 -11.03
N PRO A 14 -13.57 -11.77 -11.61
CA PRO A 14 -12.45 -10.92 -11.25
C PRO A 14 -12.49 -10.70 -9.74
N GLN A 15 -11.43 -11.13 -9.05
CA GLN A 15 -11.28 -10.97 -7.61
C GLN A 15 -11.30 -9.46 -7.31
N GLN A 16 -12.45 -8.95 -6.88
CA GLN A 16 -12.62 -7.53 -6.58
C GLN A 16 -11.56 -7.09 -5.56
N GLU A 17 -10.96 -5.93 -5.80
CA GLU A 17 -9.91 -5.41 -4.95
C GLU A 17 -10.43 -5.18 -3.52
N TRP A 18 -9.58 -5.43 -2.52
CA TRP A 18 -10.03 -5.46 -1.11
C TRP A 18 -10.67 -4.14 -0.67
N TRP A 19 -10.23 -3.00 -1.21
CA TRP A 19 -10.78 -1.68 -0.89
C TRP A 19 -12.17 -1.46 -1.48
N VAL A 20 -12.45 -2.08 -2.64
CA VAL A 20 -13.79 -2.11 -3.24
C VAL A 20 -14.69 -2.98 -2.38
N GLN A 21 -14.20 -4.15 -1.95
CA GLN A 21 -14.93 -5.02 -1.02
C GLN A 21 -15.24 -4.30 0.29
N ARG A 22 -14.28 -3.58 0.86
CA ARG A 22 -14.46 -2.78 2.08
C ARG A 22 -15.57 -1.73 1.93
N TRP A 23 -15.65 -1.07 0.77
CA TRP A 23 -16.74 -0.15 0.46
C TRP A 23 -18.09 -0.87 0.30
N LEU A 24 -18.13 -2.02 -0.37
CA LEU A 24 -19.37 -2.80 -0.53
C LEU A 24 -19.88 -3.34 0.81
N GLU A 25 -18.99 -3.75 1.71
CA GLU A 25 -19.32 -4.13 3.09
C GLU A 25 -20.00 -2.99 3.86
N LEU A 26 -19.54 -1.74 3.66
CA LEU A 26 -20.19 -0.56 4.22
C LEU A 26 -21.64 -0.45 3.75
N LEU A 27 -21.89 -0.70 2.46
CA LEU A 27 -23.25 -0.68 1.90
C LEU A 27 -24.10 -1.83 2.48
N ASP A 28 -23.54 -3.03 2.58
CA ASP A 28 -24.23 -4.22 3.10
C ASP A 28 -24.58 -4.10 4.60
N SER A 29 -23.82 -3.30 5.35
CA SER A 29 -24.10 -2.98 6.76
C SER A 29 -25.35 -2.10 6.95
N TYR A 30 -25.85 -1.46 5.88
CA TYR A 30 -26.97 -0.55 5.96
C TYR A 30 -28.29 -1.25 6.33
N ARG A 31 -28.99 -0.70 7.32
CA ARG A 31 -30.20 -1.31 7.91
C ARG A 31 -31.35 -1.57 6.92
N PHE A 32 -31.46 -0.80 5.83
CA PHE A 32 -32.56 -0.94 4.86
C PHE A 32 -32.12 -1.61 3.55
N LYS A 33 -31.89 -2.92 3.60
CA LYS A 33 -31.37 -3.70 2.46
C LYS A 33 -32.20 -3.56 1.16
N LYS A 34 -33.53 -3.64 1.24
CA LYS A 34 -34.42 -3.49 0.07
C LYS A 34 -34.27 -2.15 -0.65
N ARG A 35 -33.92 -1.09 0.09
CA ARG A 35 -33.71 0.25 -0.46
C ARG A 35 -32.43 0.29 -1.29
N LEU A 36 -31.34 -0.29 -0.78
CA LEU A 36 -30.09 -0.40 -1.52
C LEU A 36 -30.18 -1.36 -2.70
N GLU A 37 -30.92 -2.46 -2.57
CA GLU A 37 -31.17 -3.38 -3.68
C GLU A 37 -31.83 -2.65 -4.87
N ARG A 38 -32.87 -1.85 -4.60
CA ARG A 38 -33.50 -1.00 -5.61
C ARG A 38 -32.50 -0.01 -6.23
N ALA A 39 -31.65 0.61 -5.41
CA ALA A 39 -30.65 1.55 -5.89
C ALA A 39 -29.58 0.88 -6.77
N ARG A 40 -29.17 -0.36 -6.42
CA ARG A 40 -28.24 -1.18 -7.20
C ARG A 40 -28.80 -1.51 -8.58
N ILE A 41 -30.07 -1.91 -8.65
CA ILE A 41 -30.77 -2.16 -9.92
C ILE A 41 -30.77 -0.87 -10.74
N TYR A 42 -31.14 0.25 -10.11
CA TYR A 42 -31.20 1.55 -10.76
C TYR A 42 -29.85 2.00 -11.37
N ALA A 43 -28.74 1.74 -10.67
CA ALA A 43 -27.39 1.99 -11.17
C ALA A 43 -27.06 1.12 -12.40
N ARG A 44 -27.41 -0.18 -12.35
CA ARG A 44 -27.15 -1.14 -13.43
C ARG A 44 -27.96 -0.90 -14.69
N GLU A 45 -29.14 -0.31 -14.55
CA GLU A 45 -29.99 0.11 -15.68
C GLU A 45 -29.43 1.32 -16.44
N GLY A 46 -28.28 1.88 -16.04
CA GLY A 46 -27.65 3.00 -16.75
C GLY A 46 -28.27 4.36 -16.44
N ASN A 47 -29.02 4.48 -15.34
CA ASN A 47 -29.66 5.75 -14.97
C ASN A 47 -28.68 6.79 -14.41
N VAL A 48 -27.43 6.42 -14.12
CA VAL A 48 -26.38 7.36 -13.71
C VAL A 48 -25.72 7.92 -14.96
N LEU A 49 -26.02 9.17 -15.29
CA LEU A 49 -25.61 9.80 -16.55
C LEU A 49 -24.18 10.33 -16.51
N SER A 50 -23.78 10.90 -15.37
CA SER A 50 -22.41 11.38 -15.17
C SER A 50 -22.02 11.36 -13.71
N ILE A 51 -20.71 11.20 -13.46
CA ILE A 51 -20.07 11.35 -12.15
C ILE A 51 -18.77 12.10 -12.37
N GLU A 52 -18.63 13.21 -11.68
CA GLU A 52 -17.49 14.13 -11.70
C GLU A 52 -16.95 14.28 -10.26
N PHE A 53 -15.63 14.32 -10.12
CA PHE A 53 -14.97 14.53 -8.83
C PHE A 53 -14.46 15.97 -8.76
N ALA A 54 -15.18 16.81 -8.03
CA ALA A 54 -14.83 18.22 -7.82
C ALA A 54 -14.14 18.38 -6.46
N GLY A 55 -12.81 18.30 -6.44
CA GLY A 55 -12.06 18.29 -5.19
C GLY A 55 -12.45 17.08 -4.34
N SER A 56 -12.88 17.29 -3.10
CA SER A 56 -13.32 16.24 -2.17
C SER A 56 -14.80 15.88 -2.26
N GLN A 57 -15.51 16.40 -3.27
CA GLN A 57 -16.93 16.16 -3.48
C GLN A 57 -17.16 15.39 -4.78
N VAL A 58 -18.10 14.45 -4.73
CA VAL A 58 -18.66 13.77 -5.91
C VAL A 58 -19.88 14.56 -6.36
N LEU A 59 -19.93 14.94 -7.63
CA LEU A 59 -21.10 15.53 -8.28
C LEU A 59 -21.59 14.58 -9.36
N ALA A 60 -22.87 14.30 -9.39
CA ALA A 60 -23.43 13.36 -10.34
C ALA A 60 -24.80 13.82 -10.86
N LYS A 61 -25.11 13.38 -12.08
CA LYS A 61 -26.43 13.53 -12.69
C LYS A 61 -27.07 12.15 -12.81
N VAL A 62 -28.27 12.00 -12.25
CA VAL A 62 -29.00 10.74 -12.24
C VAL A 62 -30.37 10.94 -12.87
N GLN A 63 -30.64 10.20 -13.93
CA GLN A 63 -31.93 10.21 -14.59
C GLN A 63 -33.02 9.77 -13.61
N GLY A 64 -34.08 10.55 -13.53
CA GLY A 64 -35.22 10.34 -12.64
C GLY A 64 -36.50 10.07 -13.41
N SER A 65 -37.62 10.27 -12.72
CA SER A 65 -38.94 10.33 -13.35
C SER A 65 -39.19 11.65 -14.11
N GLU A 66 -38.42 12.68 -13.80
CA GLU A 66 -38.51 14.00 -14.44
C GLU A 66 -37.67 14.06 -15.72
N VAL A 67 -38.00 14.99 -16.61
CA VAL A 67 -37.23 15.22 -17.86
C VAL A 67 -35.81 15.67 -17.54
N GLU A 68 -35.66 16.59 -16.59
CA GLU A 68 -34.36 17.07 -16.12
C GLU A 68 -33.75 16.06 -15.11
N PRO A 69 -32.49 15.62 -15.30
CA PRO A 69 -31.82 14.71 -14.37
C PRO A 69 -31.66 15.33 -12.97
N TYR A 70 -31.78 14.50 -11.94
CA TYR A 70 -31.52 14.93 -10.58
C TYR A 70 -30.03 15.13 -10.34
N GLN A 71 -29.71 16.19 -9.61
CA GLN A 71 -28.36 16.47 -9.14
C GLN A 71 -28.15 15.72 -7.82
N VAL A 72 -27.06 14.96 -7.77
CA VAL A 72 -26.62 14.24 -6.57
C VAL A 72 -25.24 14.73 -6.20
N SER A 73 -25.02 14.99 -4.91
CA SER A 73 -23.70 15.27 -4.40
C SER A 73 -23.38 14.42 -3.18
N LEU A 74 -22.13 13.95 -3.10
CA LEU A 74 -21.63 13.17 -1.97
C LEU A 74 -20.32 13.76 -1.46
N SER A 75 -20.14 13.78 -0.15
CA SER A 75 -18.85 14.11 0.47
C SER A 75 -18.61 13.27 1.71
N LEU A 76 -17.34 13.13 2.08
CA LEU A 76 -16.91 12.59 3.37
C LEU A 76 -16.38 13.73 4.25
N GLU A 77 -16.24 13.45 5.53
CA GLU A 77 -15.47 14.32 6.41
C GLU A 77 -14.01 14.37 5.95
N LEU A 78 -13.50 15.59 5.80
CA LEU A 78 -12.13 15.86 5.34
C LEU A 78 -11.17 15.69 6.50
N PHE A 79 -9.98 15.20 6.21
CA PHE A 79 -8.87 15.30 7.15
C PHE A 79 -8.23 16.68 7.03
N THR A 80 -7.67 17.16 8.15
CA THR A 80 -6.92 18.42 8.17
C THR A 80 -5.61 18.28 7.38
N ASP A 81 -4.96 19.41 7.06
CA ASP A 81 -3.63 19.37 6.43
C ASP A 81 -2.61 18.72 7.38
N GLU A 82 -2.71 19.00 8.68
CA GLU A 82 -1.88 18.38 9.71
C GLU A 82 -2.06 16.86 9.76
N ASP A 83 -3.32 16.37 9.73
CA ASP A 83 -3.62 14.93 9.67
C ASP A 83 -2.96 14.26 8.47
N TRP A 84 -3.04 14.90 7.31
CA TRP A 84 -2.42 14.40 6.09
C TRP A 84 -0.89 14.38 6.17
N ASP A 85 -0.27 15.38 6.79
CA ASP A 85 1.17 15.41 6.98
C ASP A 85 1.65 14.25 7.88
N TYR A 86 0.91 13.95 8.96
CA TYR A 86 1.19 12.78 9.80
C TYR A 86 1.02 11.45 9.05
N VAL A 87 -0.08 11.29 8.30
CA VAL A 87 -0.31 10.10 7.49
C VAL A 87 0.80 9.90 6.44
N ILE A 88 1.17 10.95 5.71
CA ILE A 88 2.23 10.89 4.68
C ILE A 88 3.56 10.53 5.33
N LYS A 89 3.85 11.06 6.53
CA LYS A 89 5.03 10.67 7.31
C LYS A 89 5.02 9.19 7.63
N SER A 90 3.95 8.65 8.21
CA SER A 90 3.84 7.22 8.51
C SER A 90 3.89 6.33 7.27
N LEU A 91 3.32 6.77 6.15
CA LEU A 91 3.42 6.05 4.86
C LEU A 91 4.85 6.01 4.33
N SER A 92 5.65 7.05 4.59
CA SER A 92 7.04 7.13 4.14
C SER A 92 7.98 6.18 4.90
N GLU A 93 7.63 5.76 6.11
CA GLU A 93 8.43 4.86 6.95
C GLU A 93 8.57 3.45 6.34
N LYS A 94 7.62 3.05 5.48
CA LYS A 94 7.64 1.74 4.82
C LYS A 94 7.63 1.91 3.31
N ALA A 95 8.76 1.58 2.68
CA ALA A 95 8.94 1.68 1.23
C ALA A 95 7.86 0.94 0.41
N ILE A 96 7.29 -0.15 0.94
CA ILE A 96 6.23 -0.92 0.28
C ILE A 96 4.96 -0.11 0.03
N PHE A 97 4.55 0.73 0.99
CA PHE A 97 3.36 1.58 0.84
C PHE A 97 3.55 2.60 -0.25
N SER A 98 4.71 3.28 -0.25
CA SER A 98 5.07 4.23 -1.29
C SER A 98 5.14 3.57 -2.68
N ALA A 99 5.72 2.38 -2.78
CA ALA A 99 5.83 1.64 -4.05
C ALA A 99 4.45 1.24 -4.61
N GLN A 100 3.56 0.71 -3.78
CA GLN A 100 2.22 0.32 -4.18
C GLN A 100 1.36 1.53 -4.60
N LEU A 101 1.42 2.63 -3.84
CA LEU A 101 0.73 3.88 -4.20
C LEU A 101 1.26 4.47 -5.52
N LEU A 102 2.58 4.44 -5.74
CA LEU A 102 3.18 4.85 -7.02
C LEU A 102 2.70 3.96 -8.19
N ALA A 103 2.48 2.67 -7.94
CA ALA A 103 1.92 1.73 -8.91
C ALA A 103 0.40 1.85 -9.11
N GLY A 104 -0.26 2.82 -8.47
CA GLY A 104 -1.71 2.99 -8.58
C GLY A 104 -2.51 1.95 -7.80
N LYS A 105 -1.90 1.22 -6.86
CA LYS A 105 -2.56 0.18 -6.06
C LYS A 105 -2.72 0.63 -4.62
N MET A 106 -3.85 0.26 -4.00
CA MET A 106 -4.04 0.47 -2.57
C MET A 106 -3.14 -0.52 -1.79
N PRO A 107 -2.25 -0.05 -0.90
CA PRO A 107 -1.43 -0.94 -0.10
C PRO A 107 -2.24 -1.77 0.89
N ASP A 108 -1.89 -3.04 1.03
CA ASP A 108 -2.47 -3.91 2.06
C ASP A 108 -2.09 -3.36 3.45
N ASN A 109 -3.07 -3.31 4.36
CA ASN A 109 -2.93 -2.71 5.70
C ASN A 109 -2.74 -1.18 5.74
N ILE A 110 -3.05 -0.45 4.65
CA ILE A 110 -3.00 1.02 4.71
C ILE A 110 -3.97 1.59 5.76
N GLU A 111 -5.12 0.95 6.00
CA GLU A 111 -6.06 1.36 7.06
C GLU A 111 -5.37 1.45 8.42
N ARG A 112 -4.40 0.58 8.71
CA ARG A 112 -3.64 0.62 9.96
C ARG A 112 -2.85 1.91 10.11
N VAL A 113 -2.30 2.43 9.02
CA VAL A 113 -1.56 3.71 9.03
C VAL A 113 -2.49 4.86 9.39
N PHE A 114 -3.71 4.87 8.86
CA PHE A 114 -4.71 5.86 9.24
C PHE A 114 -5.14 5.70 10.70
N ILE A 115 -5.39 4.46 11.15
CA ILE A 115 -5.82 4.16 12.53
C ILE A 115 -4.77 4.55 13.55
N GLU A 116 -3.49 4.30 13.28
CA GLU A 116 -2.37 4.71 14.14
C GLU A 116 -2.28 6.24 14.29
N ASN A 117 -2.81 6.99 13.32
CA ASN A 117 -2.96 8.44 13.36
C ASN A 117 -4.34 8.91 13.85
N GLY A 118 -5.18 8.01 14.37
CA GLY A 118 -6.53 8.33 14.88
C GLY A 118 -7.59 8.55 13.80
N LEU A 119 -7.30 8.19 12.54
CA LEU A 119 -8.13 8.45 11.38
C LEU A 119 -8.67 7.15 10.77
N ASN A 120 -9.69 7.26 9.93
CA ASN A 120 -10.25 6.12 9.20
C ASN A 120 -10.48 6.50 7.76
N VAL A 121 -9.72 5.92 6.83
CA VAL A 121 -9.84 6.23 5.41
C VAL A 121 -11.25 5.91 4.88
N PHE A 122 -11.80 4.75 5.26
CA PHE A 122 -13.19 4.40 4.96
C PHE A 122 -14.13 4.93 6.05
N PRO A 123 -15.38 5.28 5.68
CA PRO A 123 -16.42 5.58 6.67
C PRO A 123 -16.79 4.34 7.48
N PHE A 124 -17.22 4.51 8.74
CA PHE A 124 -17.66 3.41 9.59
C PHE A 124 -19.09 2.99 9.27
N THR A 125 -19.94 3.99 9.02
CA THR A 125 -21.35 3.79 8.71
C THR A 125 -21.73 4.59 7.47
N LEU A 126 -22.78 4.14 6.78
CA LEU A 126 -23.28 4.86 5.61
C LEU A 126 -23.82 6.27 5.96
N SER A 127 -24.09 6.53 7.24
CA SER A 127 -24.50 7.85 7.74
C SER A 127 -23.34 8.86 7.74
N ASP A 128 -22.10 8.38 7.73
CA ASP A 128 -20.88 9.21 7.67
C ASP A 128 -20.65 9.74 6.24
N VAL A 129 -21.40 9.21 5.26
CA VAL A 129 -21.40 9.69 3.88
C VAL A 129 -22.48 10.74 3.70
N ASN A 130 -22.06 11.99 3.55
CA ASN A 130 -22.97 13.12 3.40
C ASN A 130 -23.51 13.15 1.97
N GLY A 131 -24.70 12.59 1.77
CA GLY A 131 -25.39 12.60 0.48
C GLY A 131 -26.50 13.63 0.40
N HIS A 132 -26.53 14.40 -0.69
CA HIS A 132 -27.62 15.29 -1.06
C HIS A 132 -28.14 14.93 -2.45
N CYS A 133 -29.46 15.03 -2.65
CA CYS A 133 -30.08 14.82 -3.95
C CYS A 133 -31.25 15.79 -4.13
N SER A 134 -31.37 16.37 -5.33
CA SER A 134 -32.46 17.28 -5.69
C SER A 134 -33.83 16.60 -5.92
N CYS A 135 -33.94 15.28 -5.69
CA CYS A 135 -35.18 14.54 -5.90
C CYS A 135 -36.21 14.78 -4.79
N PRO A 136 -37.51 14.57 -5.05
CA PRO A 136 -38.56 14.80 -4.05
C PRO A 136 -38.60 13.76 -2.91
N ASP A 137 -37.78 12.70 -2.97
CA ASP A 137 -37.68 11.70 -1.88
C ASP A 137 -36.89 12.29 -0.70
N LYS A 138 -37.55 12.40 0.46
CA LYS A 138 -36.94 12.91 1.70
C LYS A 138 -36.03 11.89 2.40
N ALA A 139 -36.01 10.64 1.95
CA ALA A 139 -35.16 9.63 2.54
C ALA A 139 -33.68 9.82 2.14
N ASN A 140 -32.78 9.61 3.10
CA ASN A 140 -31.34 9.65 2.86
C ASN A 140 -30.68 8.33 3.32
N PRO A 141 -30.01 7.56 2.43
CA PRO A 141 -29.97 7.72 0.97
C PRO A 141 -31.33 7.49 0.28
N CYS A 142 -31.63 8.30 -0.74
CA CYS A 142 -32.68 7.97 -1.72
C CYS A 142 -32.14 6.94 -2.74
N LYS A 143 -32.98 6.48 -3.68
CA LYS A 143 -32.53 5.53 -4.73
C LYS A 143 -31.39 6.09 -5.60
N HIS A 144 -31.35 7.41 -5.82
CA HIS A 144 -30.33 8.06 -6.65
C HIS A 144 -28.99 8.14 -5.91
N ILE A 145 -29.00 8.55 -4.63
CA ILE A 145 -27.81 8.54 -3.77
C ILE A 145 -27.24 7.12 -3.68
N GLY A 146 -28.09 6.13 -3.40
CA GLY A 146 -27.66 4.73 -3.38
C GLY A 146 -27.10 4.23 -4.71
N ALA A 147 -27.61 4.73 -5.84
CA ALA A 147 -27.07 4.37 -7.16
C ALA A 147 -25.63 4.89 -7.34
N ILE A 148 -25.34 6.10 -6.84
CA ILE A 148 -23.98 6.65 -6.83
C ILE A 148 -23.08 5.84 -5.88
N TYR A 149 -23.57 5.37 -4.74
CA TYR A 149 -22.77 4.51 -3.86
C TYR A 149 -22.27 3.24 -4.55
N TYR A 150 -23.10 2.60 -5.37
CA TYR A 150 -22.66 1.44 -6.14
C TYR A 150 -21.71 1.82 -7.28
N GLN A 151 -21.96 2.91 -7.99
CA GLN A 151 -21.05 3.39 -9.04
C GLN A 151 -19.69 3.84 -8.49
N LEU A 152 -19.63 4.35 -7.25
CA LEU A 152 -18.35 4.64 -6.60
C LEU A 152 -17.49 3.39 -6.40
N ALA A 153 -18.09 2.22 -6.18
CA ALA A 153 -17.34 0.97 -6.08
C ALA A 153 -16.56 0.68 -7.36
N ASP A 154 -17.19 0.89 -8.52
CA ASP A 154 -16.56 0.72 -9.84
C ASP A 154 -15.43 1.76 -10.03
N ARG A 155 -15.66 3.02 -9.65
CA ARG A 155 -14.63 4.07 -9.69
C ARG A 155 -13.44 3.78 -8.78
N PHE A 156 -13.67 3.20 -7.61
CA PHE A 156 -12.58 2.81 -6.71
C PHE A 156 -11.75 1.66 -7.27
N SER A 157 -12.37 0.73 -8.02
CA SER A 157 -11.64 -0.33 -8.72
C SER A 157 -10.70 0.26 -9.79
N GLU A 158 -11.17 1.28 -10.51
CA GLU A 158 -10.38 2.01 -11.51
C GLU A 158 -9.25 2.86 -10.91
N ASP A 159 -9.53 3.63 -9.85
CA ASP A 159 -8.55 4.47 -9.16
C ASP A 159 -8.77 4.47 -7.63
N PRO A 160 -7.89 3.79 -6.85
CA PRO A 160 -8.00 3.78 -5.40
C PRO A 160 -7.77 5.16 -4.78
N PHE A 161 -7.14 6.12 -5.47
CA PHE A 161 -6.87 7.45 -4.92
C PHE A 161 -8.12 8.30 -4.75
N ILE A 162 -9.23 7.91 -5.37
CA ILE A 162 -10.50 8.63 -5.22
C ILE A 162 -10.94 8.63 -3.75
N ILE A 163 -10.71 7.55 -2.97
CA ILE A 163 -11.08 7.56 -1.55
C ILE A 163 -10.27 8.61 -0.77
N PHE A 164 -9.00 8.80 -1.10
CA PHE A 164 -8.16 9.84 -0.48
C PHE A 164 -8.56 11.24 -0.91
N GLN A 165 -8.96 11.38 -2.17
CA GLN A 165 -9.47 12.64 -2.70
C GLN A 165 -10.74 13.06 -1.95
N LEU A 166 -11.66 12.12 -1.67
CA LEU A 166 -12.83 12.37 -0.84
C LEU A 166 -12.47 12.72 0.62
N ARG A 167 -11.29 12.30 1.10
CA ARG A 167 -10.70 12.69 2.39
C ARG A 167 -9.85 13.96 2.33
N GLY A 168 -9.82 14.65 1.18
CA GLY A 168 -9.20 15.97 1.02
C GLY A 168 -7.82 15.99 0.36
N ARG A 169 -7.29 14.85 -0.13
CA ARG A 169 -5.95 14.83 -0.75
C ARG A 169 -5.92 14.08 -2.07
N SER A 170 -5.45 14.77 -3.10
CA SER A 170 -5.27 14.18 -4.42
C SER A 170 -4.07 13.24 -4.48
N LYS A 171 -4.08 12.34 -5.47
CA LYS A 171 -2.93 11.49 -5.83
C LYS A 171 -1.63 12.28 -5.96
N ALA A 172 -1.67 13.41 -6.68
CA ALA A 172 -0.48 14.23 -6.90
C ALA A 172 0.09 14.77 -5.59
N GLN A 173 -0.78 15.27 -4.69
CA GLN A 173 -0.36 15.79 -3.39
C GLN A 173 0.24 14.70 -2.49
N ILE A 174 -0.35 13.50 -2.45
CA ILE A 174 0.17 12.37 -1.67
C ILE A 174 1.55 11.96 -2.20
N LEU A 175 1.67 11.76 -3.52
CA LEU A 175 2.93 11.32 -4.13
C LEU A 175 4.03 12.38 -3.99
N GLU A 176 3.70 13.67 -4.08
CA GLU A 176 4.68 14.73 -3.87
C GLU A 176 5.14 14.81 -2.40
N GLY A 177 4.22 14.66 -1.45
CA GLY A 177 4.56 14.58 -0.03
C GLY A 177 5.52 13.42 0.28
N LEU A 178 5.24 12.24 -0.26
CA LEU A 178 6.12 11.07 -0.10
C LEU A 178 7.51 11.30 -0.72
N ARG A 179 7.58 11.95 -1.89
CA ARG A 179 8.86 12.30 -2.53
C ARG A 179 9.66 13.32 -1.72
N ALA A 180 8.98 14.33 -1.16
CA ALA A 180 9.61 15.35 -0.34
C ALA A 180 10.26 14.75 0.91
N LEU A 181 9.54 13.89 1.64
CA LEU A 181 10.09 13.21 2.81
C LEU A 181 11.26 12.29 2.47
N ARG A 182 11.18 11.55 1.36
CA ARG A 182 12.29 10.70 0.93
C ARG A 182 13.54 11.51 0.58
N ARG A 183 13.40 12.68 -0.04
CA ARG A 183 14.53 13.59 -0.30
C ARG A 183 15.16 14.08 1.01
N GLN A 184 14.34 14.52 1.96
CA GLN A 184 14.81 14.97 3.27
C GLN A 184 15.55 13.86 4.03
N GLN A 185 15.05 12.63 3.99
CA GLN A 185 15.72 11.50 4.64
C GLN A 185 17.08 11.20 4.00
N VAL A 186 17.18 11.22 2.67
CA VAL A 186 18.47 11.05 1.97
C VAL A 186 19.44 12.19 2.29
N GLU A 187 18.96 13.43 2.38
CA GLU A 187 19.79 14.59 2.76
C GLU A 187 20.28 14.49 4.21
N GLN A 188 19.43 14.04 5.13
CA GLN A 188 19.79 13.81 6.53
C GLN A 188 20.80 12.66 6.65
N ASP A 189 20.56 11.53 5.99
CA ASP A 189 21.47 10.38 5.98
C ASP A 189 22.84 10.77 5.41
N ASN A 190 22.88 11.61 4.37
CA ASN A 190 24.12 12.14 3.81
C ASN A 190 24.83 13.09 4.78
N LYS A 191 24.12 13.99 5.46
CA LYS A 191 24.71 14.87 6.48
C LYS A 191 25.28 14.08 7.65
N ILE A 192 24.55 13.08 8.15
CA ILE A 192 25.02 12.19 9.22
C ILE A 192 26.28 11.47 8.78
N LYS A 193 26.33 10.91 7.56
CA LYS A 193 27.53 10.27 7.03
C LYS A 193 28.72 11.21 6.89
N VAL A 194 28.51 12.48 6.52
CA VAL A 194 29.56 13.49 6.42
C VAL A 194 30.06 13.88 7.81
N GLU A 195 29.18 14.14 8.78
CA GLU A 195 29.55 14.48 10.16
C GLU A 195 30.25 13.30 10.87
N GLU A 196 29.81 12.06 10.61
CA GLU A 196 30.43 10.85 11.14
C GLU A 196 31.81 10.58 10.48
N ALA A 197 31.99 10.96 9.22
CA ALA A 197 33.28 10.93 8.54
C ALA A 197 34.25 12.02 9.07
N GLU A 198 33.76 13.24 9.32
CA GLU A 198 34.55 14.34 9.91
C GLU A 198 34.92 14.06 11.38
N ALA A 199 34.03 13.44 12.16
CA ALA A 199 34.31 12.98 13.52
C ALA A 199 35.33 11.82 13.53
N LYS A 200 35.28 10.92 12.54
CA LYS A 200 36.29 9.87 12.37
C LYS A 200 37.63 10.46 11.89
N GLU A 201 37.66 11.49 11.05
CA GLU A 201 38.89 12.23 10.68
C GLU A 201 39.56 12.94 11.86
N THR A 202 38.78 13.42 12.84
CA THR A 202 39.31 14.04 14.06
C THR A 202 39.94 12.99 15.00
N THR A 203 39.41 11.77 15.00
CA THR A 203 39.95 10.63 15.76
C THR A 203 41.15 9.97 15.06
N ILE A 204 41.25 10.04 13.73
CA ILE A 204 42.41 9.55 12.95
C ILE A 204 43.66 10.43 13.15
N LYS A 205 43.52 11.69 13.60
CA LYS A 205 44.67 12.56 13.88
C LYS A 205 45.54 12.09 15.07
N SER A 206 45.06 11.19 15.93
CA SER A 206 45.90 10.57 16.98
C SER A 206 46.60 9.28 16.54
N TYR A 207 46.29 8.74 15.35
CA TYR A 207 46.96 7.58 14.75
C TYR A 207 47.84 7.94 13.54
N LYS A 208 48.18 9.23 13.35
CA LYS A 208 49.18 9.65 12.37
C LYS A 208 50.61 9.56 12.93
N GLN A 209 51.04 8.34 13.27
CA GLN A 209 52.47 8.07 13.45
C GLN A 209 52.91 6.64 13.05
N SER A 210 52.30 6.06 12.01
CA SER A 210 52.78 4.93 11.20
C SER A 210 51.60 4.54 10.30
N ASP A 211 51.59 4.54 8.97
CA ASP A 211 52.61 4.45 7.95
C ASP A 211 52.15 5.22 6.71
N LYS A 212 53.08 5.62 5.84
CA LYS A 212 52.77 6.20 4.53
C LYS A 212 52.04 5.16 3.66
N ILE A 213 50.73 5.31 3.46
CA ILE A 213 50.03 4.60 2.40
C ILE A 213 50.43 5.25 1.08
N GLN A 214 51.30 4.57 0.33
CA GLN A 214 51.55 4.89 -1.08
C GLN A 214 50.31 4.47 -1.87
N SER A 215 49.74 5.40 -2.63
CA SER A 215 48.66 5.13 -3.58
C SER A 215 49.23 4.36 -4.77
N GLU A 216 49.17 3.04 -4.75
CA GLU A 216 49.41 2.22 -5.95
C GLU A 216 48.19 2.31 -6.87
N GLU A 217 48.43 2.49 -8.17
CA GLU A 217 47.38 2.56 -9.19
C GLU A 217 46.55 1.27 -9.19
N LEU A 218 45.24 1.40 -8.97
CA LEU A 218 44.30 0.28 -8.94
C LEU A 218 44.20 -0.37 -10.33
N ASN A 219 44.74 -1.58 -10.47
CA ASN A 219 44.58 -2.38 -11.67
C ASN A 219 43.20 -3.06 -11.69
N LEU A 220 42.31 -2.58 -12.57
CA LEU A 220 40.94 -3.07 -12.71
C LEU A 220 40.84 -4.51 -13.20
N GLN A 221 41.83 -5.02 -13.94
CA GLN A 221 41.82 -6.40 -14.44
C GLN A 221 42.09 -7.42 -13.33
N THR A 222 42.85 -7.04 -12.30
CA THR A 222 43.16 -7.88 -11.14
C THR A 222 42.40 -7.48 -9.88
N PHE A 223 41.49 -6.50 -9.97
CA PHE A 223 40.78 -5.92 -8.81
C PHE A 223 39.98 -6.95 -8.01
N TRP A 224 39.37 -7.94 -8.69
CA TRP A 224 38.59 -9.00 -8.04
C TRP A 224 39.43 -10.21 -7.60
N GLN A 225 40.77 -10.12 -7.69
CA GLN A 225 41.66 -11.19 -7.24
C GLN A 225 42.11 -10.91 -5.79
N TYR A 226 41.52 -11.66 -4.86
CA TYR A 226 41.88 -11.60 -3.45
C TYR A 226 43.18 -12.38 -3.22
N LYS A 227 44.25 -11.68 -2.83
CA LYS A 227 45.53 -12.30 -2.44
C LYS A 227 45.56 -12.70 -0.96
N GLU A 228 44.63 -12.17 -0.18
CA GLU A 228 44.47 -12.42 1.25
C GLU A 228 43.03 -12.82 1.54
N PRO A 229 42.78 -13.69 2.54
CA PRO A 229 41.43 -13.99 2.99
C PRO A 229 40.75 -12.70 3.46
N LEU A 230 39.44 -12.61 3.22
CA LEU A 230 38.62 -11.50 3.74
C LEU A 230 38.74 -11.46 5.27
N ASP A 231 38.89 -10.26 5.82
CA ASP A 231 38.85 -10.04 7.26
C ASP A 231 37.55 -10.61 7.83
N SER A 232 37.68 -11.60 8.73
CA SER A 232 36.55 -12.31 9.33
C SER A 232 35.66 -11.38 10.17
N SER A 233 36.20 -10.25 10.65
CA SER A 233 35.42 -9.24 11.36
C SER A 233 34.46 -8.44 10.46
N LEU A 234 34.71 -8.42 9.14
CA LEU A 234 33.87 -7.72 8.16
C LEU A 234 32.76 -8.63 7.58
N VAL A 235 32.80 -9.93 7.87
CA VAL A 235 31.83 -10.91 7.36
C VAL A 235 30.92 -11.38 8.50
N VAL A 236 29.82 -10.68 8.70
CA VAL A 236 28.78 -11.08 9.66
C VAL A 236 27.66 -11.82 8.93
N ILE A 237 27.63 -13.15 9.05
CA ILE A 237 26.53 -13.99 8.56
C ILE A 237 25.51 -14.11 9.69
N THR A 238 24.46 -13.30 9.66
CA THR A 238 23.33 -13.42 10.60
C THR A 238 22.15 -14.10 9.94
N PRO A 239 21.40 -14.93 10.69
CA PRO A 239 20.17 -15.50 10.18
C PRO A 239 19.13 -14.38 10.07
N PRO A 240 18.21 -14.44 9.10
CA PRO A 240 17.10 -13.50 9.07
C PRO A 240 16.31 -13.61 10.38
N SER A 241 15.98 -12.46 10.99
CA SER A 241 15.19 -12.39 12.22
C SER A 241 13.70 -12.69 12.01
N ASN A 242 13.28 -12.85 10.77
CA ASN A 242 11.95 -13.31 10.41
C ASN A 242 12.03 -14.77 9.92
N ASN A 243 10.96 -15.54 10.10
CA ASN A 243 10.87 -16.91 9.56
C ASN A 243 10.71 -16.92 8.02
N LYS A 244 11.08 -15.85 7.30
CA LYS A 244 10.98 -15.83 5.84
C LYS A 244 12.19 -16.52 5.24
N THR A 245 11.91 -17.43 4.32
CA THR A 245 12.90 -18.15 3.54
C THR A 245 13.23 -17.38 2.26
N VAL A 246 14.31 -17.77 1.57
CA VAL A 246 14.64 -17.23 0.23
C VAL A 246 13.49 -17.43 -0.76
N LEU A 247 12.68 -18.49 -0.58
CA LEU A 247 11.50 -18.76 -1.39
C LEU A 247 10.45 -17.63 -1.29
N ASP A 248 10.27 -17.06 -0.09
CA ASP A 248 9.34 -15.95 0.12
C ASP A 248 9.78 -14.66 -0.60
N VAL A 249 11.07 -14.53 -0.87
CA VAL A 249 11.66 -13.39 -1.61
C VAL A 249 11.52 -13.59 -3.13
N LEU A 250 11.67 -14.82 -3.61
CA LEU A 250 11.60 -15.16 -5.03
C LEU A 250 10.16 -15.16 -5.58
N GLY A 251 9.15 -15.18 -4.71
CA GLY A 251 7.74 -15.11 -5.09
C GLY A 251 7.15 -16.47 -5.45
N ARG A 252 5.99 -16.48 -6.11
CA ARG A 252 5.25 -17.72 -6.41
C ARG A 252 5.96 -18.54 -7.48
N ILE A 253 6.03 -19.86 -7.26
CA ILE A 253 6.57 -20.82 -8.22
C ILE A 253 5.61 -20.91 -9.42
N PRO A 254 6.10 -20.85 -10.68
CA PRO A 254 5.28 -20.90 -11.89
C PRO A 254 4.84 -22.34 -12.23
N LEU A 255 4.12 -23.00 -11.31
CA LEU A 255 3.53 -24.32 -11.47
C LEU A 255 2.03 -24.27 -11.18
N ALA A 256 1.31 -25.34 -11.54
CA ALA A 256 -0.09 -25.50 -11.14
C ALA A 256 -0.21 -25.53 -9.60
N TYR A 257 -1.34 -25.09 -9.04
CA TYR A 257 -1.50 -24.87 -7.59
C TYR A 257 -1.11 -26.09 -6.74
N GLU A 258 -1.60 -27.27 -7.11
CA GLU A 258 -1.34 -28.53 -6.39
C GLU A 258 0.14 -28.93 -6.43
N GLU A 259 0.81 -28.72 -7.57
CA GLU A 259 2.24 -29.02 -7.74
C GLU A 259 3.12 -27.97 -7.02
N ALA A 260 2.71 -26.71 -7.08
CA ALA A 260 3.41 -25.60 -6.44
C ALA A 260 3.43 -25.75 -4.91
N GLU A 261 2.35 -26.23 -4.30
CA GLU A 261 2.26 -26.46 -2.85
C GLU A 261 3.25 -27.55 -2.41
N ILE A 262 3.25 -28.70 -3.09
CA ILE A 262 4.15 -29.83 -2.79
C ILE A 262 5.62 -29.42 -2.94
N VAL A 263 5.96 -28.71 -4.03
CA VAL A 263 7.33 -28.24 -4.29
C VAL A 263 7.75 -27.20 -3.25
N THR A 264 6.84 -26.29 -2.87
CA THR A 264 7.13 -25.26 -1.86
C THR A 264 7.41 -25.90 -0.51
N GLU A 265 6.61 -26.86 -0.08
CA GLU A 265 6.79 -27.56 1.20
C GLU A 265 8.13 -28.32 1.24
N TYR A 266 8.47 -29.04 0.17
CA TYR A 266 9.76 -29.72 0.05
C TYR A 266 10.94 -28.75 0.10
N LEU A 267 10.89 -27.66 -0.67
CA LEU A 267 11.96 -26.67 -0.71
C LEU A 267 12.11 -25.95 0.63
N GLN A 268 11.02 -25.65 1.33
CA GLN A 268 11.08 -25.04 2.67
C GLN A 268 11.88 -25.91 3.64
N GLN A 269 11.62 -27.22 3.65
CA GLN A 269 12.37 -28.16 4.48
C GLN A 269 13.87 -28.18 4.11
N VAL A 270 14.17 -28.27 2.81
CA VAL A 270 15.55 -28.27 2.31
C VAL A 270 16.29 -26.98 2.68
N TYR A 271 15.67 -25.81 2.51
CA TYR A 271 16.27 -24.52 2.86
C TYR A 271 16.54 -24.38 4.35
N GLN A 272 15.66 -24.89 5.21
CA GLN A 272 15.89 -24.90 6.66
C GLN A 272 17.11 -25.77 7.01
N THR A 273 17.20 -26.98 6.46
CA THR A 273 18.33 -27.88 6.72
C THR A 273 19.65 -27.31 6.20
N ILE A 274 19.67 -26.81 4.96
CA ILE A 274 20.89 -26.25 4.37
C ILE A 274 21.32 -24.97 5.09
N SER A 275 20.39 -24.10 5.50
CA SER A 275 20.76 -22.87 6.22
C SER A 275 21.35 -23.15 7.60
N GLN A 276 20.82 -24.15 8.33
CA GLN A 276 21.40 -24.61 9.59
C GLN A 276 22.81 -25.20 9.38
N GLN A 277 22.99 -26.06 8.38
CA GLN A 277 24.28 -26.65 8.08
C GLN A 277 25.31 -25.60 7.64
N ALA A 278 24.92 -24.67 6.78
CA ALA A 278 25.78 -23.57 6.35
C ALA A 278 26.19 -22.66 7.52
N MET A 279 25.31 -22.47 8.51
CA MET A 279 25.64 -21.78 9.75
C MET A 279 26.69 -22.53 10.59
N ILE A 280 26.52 -23.84 10.72
CA ILE A 280 27.47 -24.71 11.44
C ILE A 280 28.84 -24.64 10.74
N ASP A 281 28.88 -24.75 9.42
CA ASP A 281 30.12 -24.70 8.64
C ASP A 281 30.76 -23.30 8.68
N ALA A 282 29.96 -22.23 8.70
CA ALA A 282 30.45 -20.86 8.80
C ALA A 282 31.03 -20.54 10.19
N LEU A 283 30.43 -21.07 11.26
CA LEU A 283 30.89 -20.88 12.64
C LEU A 283 32.08 -21.80 13.00
N ASN A 284 32.25 -22.92 12.33
CA ASN A 284 33.34 -23.89 12.57
C ASN A 284 34.61 -23.61 11.75
N ARG A 285 34.76 -22.43 11.15
CA ARG A 285 35.91 -22.08 10.27
C ARG A 285 37.25 -21.83 10.98
N ASP A 286 37.38 -22.17 12.26
CA ASP A 286 38.62 -22.08 13.05
C ASP A 286 39.33 -23.45 13.21
N SER A 287 39.71 -24.10 12.10
CA SER A 287 40.67 -25.22 12.10
C SER A 287 41.53 -25.24 10.85
#